data_AF-A0A2N6J4H9-F1
#
_entry.id   AF-A0A2N6J4H9-F1
#
_cell.length_a   1.000
_cell.length_b   1.000
_cell.length_c   1.000
_cell.angle_alpha   90.00
_cell.angle_beta   90.00
_cell.angle_gamma   90.00
#
_symmetry.space_group_name_H-M   'P 1'
#
loop_
_entity.id
_entity.type
_entity.pdbx_description
1 polymer ?
#
loop_
_entity_poly.entity_id
_entity_poly.type
_entity_poly.pdbx_seq_one_letter_code
_entity_poly.pdbx_strand_id
1 'polypeptide(L)'
;MDLKEKLAVASGFGIITSACYLFGFWGAFHINVMEFAGVTDLAKLASFPLIAGLLSILFGTAIPEILHNPRLSPGAGASTTVGRLGRKHWRIIVALQVLAIPLVAILGSEPYKWLFVALLIGLLSIPLSHVDFVIAVLPVPRIRHTALYLLLCIPPTAFWFGRSDAHIIKHDQPVHVVDIARSKLEFKETPEKRVAFLGRVGDYNFFYESLTDTVAFAKQSDGSTLYLLHPHRDWRAAWM
;
A
#
# COMPACT_ATOMS: atom_id res chain seq x y z
N MET A 1 -13.75 -24.20 -9.88
CA MET A 1 -14.01 -23.07 -8.98
C MET A 1 -15.16 -22.26 -9.55
N ASP A 2 -16.29 -22.23 -8.85
CA ASP A 2 -17.48 -21.48 -9.23
C ASP A 2 -17.20 -19.97 -9.21
N LEU A 3 -18.01 -19.18 -9.93
CA LEU A 3 -17.90 -17.72 -9.93
C LEU A 3 -18.00 -17.16 -8.50
N LYS A 4 -18.88 -17.73 -7.67
CA LYS A 4 -19.04 -17.31 -6.26
C LYS A 4 -17.76 -17.48 -5.45
N GLU A 5 -17.06 -18.59 -5.64
CA GLU A 5 -15.78 -18.87 -4.96
C GLU A 5 -14.69 -17.90 -5.43
N LYS A 6 -14.62 -17.60 -6.73
CA LYS A 6 -13.70 -16.60 -7.30
C LYS A 6 -13.93 -15.21 -6.69
N LEU A 7 -15.20 -14.81 -6.63
CA LEU A 7 -15.59 -13.54 -6.03
C LEU A 7 -15.24 -13.50 -4.54
N ALA A 8 -15.49 -14.57 -3.79
CA ALA A 8 -15.15 -14.64 -2.37
C ALA A 8 -13.65 -14.48 -2.12
N VAL A 9 -12.80 -15.17 -2.90
CA VAL A 9 -11.33 -15.04 -2.79
C VAL A 9 -10.87 -13.63 -3.16
N ALA A 10 -11.39 -13.06 -4.25
CA ALA A 10 -11.05 -11.71 -4.68
C ALA A 10 -11.48 -10.65 -3.64
N SER A 11 -12.68 -10.78 -3.07
CA SER A 11 -13.17 -9.92 -2.01
C SER A 11 -12.33 -10.03 -0.74
N GLY A 12 -12.00 -11.25 -0.31
CA GLY A 12 -11.13 -11.46 0.86
C GLY A 12 -9.74 -10.85 0.68
N PHE A 13 -9.14 -11.06 -0.49
CA PHE A 13 -7.87 -10.42 -0.84
C PHE A 13 -7.95 -8.90 -0.85
N GLY A 14 -9.07 -8.36 -1.36
CA GLY A 14 -9.32 -6.93 -1.34
C GLY A 14 -9.40 -6.37 0.07
N ILE A 15 -10.15 -7.01 0.96
CA ILE A 15 -10.25 -6.60 2.38
C ILE A 15 -8.86 -6.57 3.03
N ILE A 16 -8.04 -7.61 2.84
CA ILE A 16 -6.67 -7.66 3.39
C ILE A 16 -5.81 -6.50 2.87
N THR A 17 -5.79 -6.28 1.55
CA THR A 17 -5.02 -5.20 0.91
C THR A 17 -5.40 -3.83 1.49
N SER A 18 -6.68 -3.66 1.79
CA SER A 18 -7.26 -2.40 2.26
C SER A 18 -6.96 -2.15 3.72
N ALA A 19 -7.07 -3.21 4.52
CA ALA A 19 -6.60 -3.19 5.90
C ALA A 19 -5.11 -2.82 5.94
N CYS A 20 -4.27 -3.39 5.06
CA CYS A 20 -2.86 -3.01 4.96
C CYS A 20 -2.67 -1.52 4.63
N TYR A 21 -3.38 -0.97 3.65
CA TYR A 21 -3.33 0.48 3.37
C TYR A 21 -3.71 1.32 4.60
N LEU A 22 -4.84 0.99 5.23
CA LEU A 22 -5.34 1.71 6.40
C LEU A 22 -4.41 1.58 7.61
N PHE A 23 -3.85 0.41 7.87
CA PHE A 23 -2.84 0.23 8.91
C PHE A 23 -1.57 1.04 8.62
N GLY A 24 -1.15 1.11 7.36
CA GLY A 24 -0.04 1.97 6.95
C GLY A 24 -0.33 3.44 7.23
N PHE A 25 -1.47 3.93 6.76
CA PHE A 25 -1.88 5.32 6.90
C PHE A 25 -2.12 5.73 8.36
N TRP A 26 -3.06 5.08 9.04
CA TRP A 26 -3.45 5.43 10.40
C TRP A 26 -2.40 5.04 11.45
N GLY A 27 -1.60 4.00 11.18
CA GLY A 27 -0.48 3.62 12.03
C GLY A 27 0.62 4.69 12.08
N ALA A 28 0.74 5.56 11.07
CA ALA A 28 1.62 6.73 11.14
C ALA A 28 1.17 7.78 12.15
N PHE A 29 -0.11 7.82 12.46
CA PHE A 29 -0.70 8.71 13.45
C PHE A 29 -0.96 8.02 14.79
N HIS A 30 -0.51 6.77 14.96
CA HIS A 30 -0.77 5.95 16.15
C HIS A 30 -2.26 5.78 16.46
N ILE A 31 -3.11 5.74 15.44
CA ILE A 31 -4.57 5.56 15.59
C ILE A 31 -4.97 4.16 15.16
N ASN A 32 -5.75 3.49 16.00
CA ASN A 32 -6.41 2.25 15.63
C ASN A 32 -7.75 2.53 14.91
N VAL A 33 -7.69 2.70 13.59
CA VAL A 33 -8.87 3.02 12.78
C VAL A 33 -9.98 1.95 12.84
N MET A 34 -9.63 0.70 13.16
CA MET A 34 -10.59 -0.40 13.22
C MET A 34 -11.63 -0.23 14.34
N GLU A 35 -11.35 0.61 15.34
CA GLU A 35 -12.30 0.96 16.40
C GLU A 35 -13.42 1.88 15.89
N PHE A 36 -13.17 2.62 14.81
CA PHE A 36 -14.08 3.62 14.25
C PHE A 36 -14.70 3.18 12.91
N ALA A 37 -14.02 2.28 12.19
CA ALA A 37 -14.45 1.84 10.86
C ALA A 37 -15.40 0.64 10.93
N GLY A 38 -16.57 0.77 10.31
CA GLY A 38 -17.36 -0.40 9.95
C GLY A 38 -16.69 -1.21 8.84
N VAL A 39 -16.98 -2.52 8.76
CA VAL A 39 -16.46 -3.41 7.70
C VAL A 39 -16.78 -2.86 6.29
N THR A 40 -17.94 -2.21 6.13
CA THR A 40 -18.36 -1.58 4.88
C THR A 40 -17.51 -0.37 4.50
N ASP A 41 -16.98 0.37 5.47
CA ASP A 41 -16.13 1.54 5.19
C ASP A 41 -14.74 1.10 4.79
N LEU A 42 -14.23 0.03 5.41
CA LEU A 42 -13.00 -0.64 4.97
C LEU A 42 -13.11 -1.03 3.49
N ALA A 43 -14.23 -1.61 3.07
CA ALA A 43 -14.48 -2.01 1.68
C ALA A 43 -14.61 -0.82 0.70
N LYS A 44 -14.99 0.38 1.16
CA LYS A 44 -15.02 1.58 0.31
C LYS A 44 -13.62 2.16 0.15
N LEU A 45 -12.91 2.34 1.26
CA LEU A 45 -11.53 2.84 1.29
C LEU A 45 -10.58 1.89 0.56
N ALA A 46 -10.90 0.60 0.56
CA ALA A 46 -10.26 -0.46 -0.21
C ALA A 46 -10.18 -0.24 -1.71
N SER A 47 -11.26 0.30 -2.27
CA SER A 47 -11.57 0.09 -3.67
C SER A 47 -10.54 0.77 -4.55
N PHE A 48 -10.10 1.97 -4.15
CA PHE A 48 -9.19 2.77 -4.96
C PHE A 48 -7.75 2.23 -4.99
N PRO A 49 -7.08 1.96 -3.85
CA PRO A 49 -5.75 1.34 -3.86
C PRO A 49 -5.71 -0.01 -4.56
N LEU A 50 -6.79 -0.79 -4.44
CA LEU A 50 -6.93 -2.10 -5.08
C LEU A 50 -7.01 -1.97 -6.60
N ILE A 51 -7.86 -1.08 -7.11
CA ILE A 51 -7.96 -0.81 -8.55
C ILE A 51 -6.62 -0.27 -9.08
N ALA A 52 -6.02 0.70 -8.39
CA ALA A 52 -4.73 1.26 -8.79
C ALA A 52 -3.63 0.18 -8.82
N GLY A 53 -3.54 -0.65 -7.79
CA GLY A 53 -2.60 -1.77 -7.73
C GLY A 53 -2.82 -2.78 -8.84
N LEU A 54 -4.08 -3.21 -9.07
CA LEU A 54 -4.43 -4.10 -10.17
C LEU A 54 -4.05 -3.52 -11.53
N LEU A 55 -4.31 -2.24 -11.76
CA LEU A 55 -3.95 -1.57 -13.01
C LEU A 55 -2.43 -1.50 -13.19
N SER A 56 -1.69 -1.02 -12.18
CA SER A 56 -0.23 -0.97 -12.21
C SER A 56 0.39 -2.33 -12.52
N ILE A 57 -0.20 -3.40 -11.99
CA ILE A 57 0.22 -4.78 -12.24
C ILE A 57 -0.17 -5.27 -13.63
N LEU A 58 -1.39 -4.98 -14.06
CA LEU A 58 -1.88 -5.36 -15.39
C LEU A 58 -0.93 -4.75 -16.43
N PHE A 59 -0.59 -3.47 -16.29
CA PHE A 59 0.39 -2.80 -17.13
C PHE A 59 1.80 -3.38 -16.93
N GLY A 60 2.24 -3.56 -15.68
CA GLY A 60 3.57 -4.06 -15.35
C GLY A 60 3.86 -5.48 -15.85
N THR A 61 2.84 -6.32 -16.00
CA THR A 61 2.98 -7.70 -16.50
C THR A 61 2.64 -7.82 -17.99
N ALA A 62 1.61 -7.12 -18.48
CA ALA A 62 1.23 -7.14 -19.89
C ALA A 62 2.27 -6.44 -20.77
N ILE A 63 2.84 -5.32 -20.33
CA ILE A 63 3.81 -4.56 -21.15
C ILE A 63 5.05 -5.41 -21.45
N PRO A 64 5.71 -6.06 -20.47
CA PRO A 64 6.83 -6.95 -20.78
C PRO A 64 6.42 -8.14 -21.66
N GLU A 65 5.23 -8.70 -21.48
CA GLU A 65 4.75 -9.83 -22.29
C GLU A 65 4.48 -9.45 -23.75
N ILE A 66 3.98 -8.22 -24.00
CA ILE A 66 3.75 -7.69 -25.35
C ILE A 66 5.08 -7.25 -25.99
N LEU A 67 5.96 -6.59 -25.24
CA LEU A 67 7.22 -6.04 -25.76
C LEU A 67 8.33 -7.07 -25.90
N HIS A 68 8.38 -8.10 -25.04
CA HIS A 68 9.41 -9.13 -25.07
C HIS A 68 8.90 -10.43 -25.66
N ASN A 69 9.30 -10.69 -26.91
CA ASN A 69 9.29 -12.03 -27.50
C ASN A 69 10.19 -12.93 -26.63
N PRO A 70 9.74 -14.10 -26.14
CA PRO A 70 10.53 -14.93 -25.23
C PRO A 70 11.87 -15.33 -25.86
N ARG A 71 12.96 -14.70 -25.40
CA ARG A 71 14.33 -15.01 -25.85
C ARG A 71 14.81 -16.40 -25.41
N LEU A 72 14.09 -17.04 -24.49
CA LEU A 72 14.45 -18.34 -23.92
C LEU A 72 13.23 -19.26 -23.97
N SER A 73 13.44 -20.49 -24.44
CA SER A 73 12.43 -21.55 -24.35
C SER A 73 12.14 -21.87 -22.87
N PRO A 74 10.94 -22.39 -22.55
CA PRO A 74 10.59 -22.81 -21.20
C PRO A 74 11.70 -23.70 -20.59
N GLY A 75 12.24 -23.30 -19.44
CA GLY A 75 13.31 -24.03 -18.75
C GLY A 75 14.74 -23.69 -19.18
N ALA A 76 14.97 -23.00 -20.30
CA ALA A 76 16.33 -22.63 -20.74
C ALA A 76 17.05 -21.68 -19.76
N GLY A 77 16.32 -20.93 -18.95
CA GLY A 77 16.90 -20.12 -17.87
C GLY A 77 17.71 -20.94 -16.85
N ALA A 78 17.40 -22.24 -16.70
CA ALA A 78 18.04 -23.11 -15.72
C ALA A 78 19.52 -23.38 -16.06
N SER A 79 19.87 -23.51 -17.33
CA SER A 79 21.25 -23.78 -17.78
C SER A 79 22.16 -22.55 -17.74
N THR A 80 21.58 -21.35 -17.63
CA THR A 80 22.35 -20.11 -17.49
C THR A 80 23.22 -20.12 -16.22
N THR A 81 24.29 -19.33 -16.20
CA THR A 81 25.16 -19.19 -15.02
C THR A 81 24.37 -18.72 -13.80
N VAL A 82 23.42 -17.79 -13.99
CA VAL A 82 22.53 -17.29 -12.93
C VAL A 82 21.61 -18.40 -12.42
N GLY A 83 20.99 -19.16 -13.32
CA GLY A 83 20.10 -20.28 -12.95
C GLY A 83 20.82 -21.43 -12.23
N ARG A 84 22.06 -21.73 -12.59
CA ARG A 84 22.90 -22.72 -11.90
C ARG A 84 23.29 -22.25 -10.50
N LEU A 85 23.71 -20.99 -10.35
CA LEU A 85 24.06 -20.41 -9.05
C LEU A 85 22.84 -20.36 -8.12
N GLY A 86 21.69 -19.90 -8.64
CA GLY A 86 20.43 -19.85 -7.91
C GLY A 86 20.03 -21.22 -7.36
N ARG A 87 20.09 -22.27 -8.18
CA ARG A 87 19.78 -23.64 -7.74
C ARG A 87 20.78 -24.19 -6.72
N LYS A 88 22.07 -23.89 -6.86
CA LYS A 88 23.09 -24.36 -5.92
C LYS A 88 22.93 -23.75 -4.52
N HIS A 89 22.53 -22.47 -4.45
CA HIS A 89 22.51 -21.70 -3.20
C HIS A 89 21.11 -21.22 -2.78
N TRP A 90 20.04 -21.80 -3.31
CA TRP A 90 18.67 -21.29 -3.12
C TRP A 90 18.29 -21.13 -1.64
N ARG A 91 18.65 -22.07 -0.78
CA ARG A 91 18.35 -22.01 0.67
C ARG A 91 19.00 -20.81 1.34
N ILE A 92 20.26 -20.54 1.01
CA ILE A 92 21.01 -19.41 1.56
C ILE A 92 20.41 -18.10 1.03
N ILE A 93 20.08 -18.04 -0.26
CA ILE A 93 19.44 -16.85 -0.86
C ILE A 93 18.11 -16.55 -0.17
N VAL A 94 17.26 -17.57 0.02
CA VAL A 94 15.97 -17.41 0.72
C VAL A 94 16.18 -17.00 2.18
N ALA A 95 17.13 -17.61 2.90
CA ALA A 95 17.43 -17.24 4.28
C ALA A 95 17.91 -15.78 4.39
N LEU A 96 18.81 -15.35 3.51
CA LEU A 96 19.27 -13.97 3.44
C LEU A 96 18.12 -13.00 3.11
N GLN A 97 17.23 -13.39 2.20
CA GLN A 97 16.07 -12.59 1.85
C GLN A 97 15.08 -12.45 3.01
N VAL A 98 14.77 -13.54 3.70
CA VAL A 98 13.90 -13.55 4.89
C VAL A 98 14.52 -12.71 6.01
N LEU A 99 15.85 -12.73 6.18
CA LEU A 99 16.56 -11.90 7.14
C LEU A 99 16.60 -10.42 6.72
N ALA A 100 16.70 -10.13 5.42
CA ALA A 100 16.74 -8.76 4.91
C ALA A 100 15.42 -8.01 5.14
N ILE A 101 14.27 -8.69 5.10
CA ILE A 101 12.95 -8.07 5.33
C ILE A 101 12.88 -7.32 6.68
N PRO A 102 13.09 -7.96 7.85
CA PRO A 102 13.04 -7.26 9.13
C PRO A 102 14.19 -6.25 9.29
N LEU A 103 15.38 -6.52 8.74
CA LEU A 103 16.49 -5.56 8.78
C LEU A 103 16.12 -4.25 8.07
N VAL A 104 15.54 -4.32 6.87
CA VAL A 104 15.08 -3.14 6.13
C VAL A 104 13.92 -2.45 6.87
N ALA A 105 12.98 -3.21 7.44
CA ALA A 105 11.86 -2.65 8.19
C ALA A 105 12.30 -1.86 9.43
N ILE A 106 13.33 -2.33 10.13
CA ILE A 106 13.87 -1.72 11.36
C ILE A 106 14.81 -0.55 11.03
N LEU A 107 15.74 -0.75 10.09
CA LEU A 107 16.85 0.19 9.85
C LEU A 107 16.59 1.20 8.72
N GLY A 108 15.59 0.94 7.86
CA GLY A 108 15.32 1.79 6.71
C GLY A 108 14.68 3.13 7.09
N SER A 109 14.79 4.11 6.19
CA SER A 109 14.15 5.41 6.31
C SER A 109 12.68 5.37 5.87
N GLU A 110 11.85 6.14 6.56
CA GLU A 110 10.45 6.35 6.17
C GLU A 110 10.37 7.36 5.00
N PRO A 111 9.41 7.22 4.08
CA PRO A 111 8.46 6.10 3.94
C PRO A 111 9.01 4.94 3.08
N TYR A 112 10.15 5.15 2.40
CA TYR A 112 10.64 4.26 1.33
C TYR A 112 11.02 2.84 1.79
N LYS A 113 11.37 2.63 3.06
CA LYS A 113 11.68 1.28 3.57
C LYS A 113 10.54 0.28 3.33
N TRP A 114 9.29 0.72 3.40
CA TRP A 114 8.13 -0.15 3.19
C TRP A 114 7.97 -0.58 1.73
N LEU A 115 8.39 0.26 0.78
CA LEU A 115 8.50 -0.13 -0.63
C LEU A 115 9.52 -1.25 -0.80
N PHE A 116 10.70 -1.12 -0.19
CA PHE A 116 11.72 -2.17 -0.23
C PHE A 116 11.26 -3.46 0.45
N VAL A 117 10.56 -3.36 1.59
CA VAL A 117 9.92 -4.52 2.24
C VAL A 117 8.93 -5.19 1.29
N ALA A 118 8.07 -4.43 0.60
CA ALA A 118 7.12 -4.98 -0.36
C ALA A 118 7.81 -5.72 -1.51
N LEU A 119 8.86 -5.13 -2.09
CA LEU A 119 9.67 -5.77 -3.13
C LEU A 119 10.33 -7.06 -2.65
N LEU A 120 10.94 -7.04 -1.46
CA LEU A 120 11.58 -8.21 -0.84
C LEU A 120 10.58 -9.33 -0.55
N ILE A 121 9.38 -9.00 -0.06
CA ILE A 121 8.30 -9.98 0.13
C ILE A 121 7.83 -10.55 -1.22
N GLY A 122 7.64 -9.70 -2.23
CA GLY A 122 7.26 -10.12 -3.58
C GLY A 122 8.23 -11.14 -4.17
N LEU A 123 9.54 -10.95 -3.96
CA LEU A 123 10.57 -11.90 -4.43
C LEU A 123 10.45 -13.30 -3.80
N LEU A 124 9.78 -13.47 -2.65
CA LEU A 124 9.53 -14.81 -2.06
C LEU A 124 8.58 -15.66 -2.91
N SER A 125 7.89 -15.05 -3.89
CA SER A 125 7.11 -15.79 -4.89
C SER A 125 7.95 -16.79 -5.71
N ILE A 126 9.26 -16.55 -5.88
CA ILE A 126 10.14 -17.46 -6.64
C ILE A 126 10.24 -18.83 -5.93
N PRO A 127 10.76 -18.94 -4.69
CA PRO A 127 10.82 -20.22 -4.00
C PRO A 127 9.43 -20.80 -3.71
N LEU A 128 8.44 -19.97 -3.37
CA LEU A 128 7.08 -20.43 -3.10
C LEU A 128 6.40 -21.05 -4.32
N SER A 129 6.75 -20.60 -5.53
CA SER A 129 6.23 -21.20 -6.77
C SER A 129 6.70 -22.64 -7.03
N HIS A 130 7.62 -23.17 -6.22
CA HIS A 130 8.12 -24.53 -6.33
C HIS A 130 7.60 -25.46 -5.23
N VAL A 131 6.75 -24.97 -4.32
CA VAL A 131 6.14 -25.80 -3.27
C VAL A 131 5.05 -26.69 -3.88
N ASP A 132 5.05 -27.99 -3.54
CA ASP A 132 4.14 -29.00 -4.11
C ASP A 132 2.67 -28.60 -4.03
N PHE A 133 2.25 -28.04 -2.88
CA PHE A 133 0.89 -27.52 -2.70
C PHE A 133 0.55 -26.42 -3.73
N VAL A 134 1.46 -25.47 -3.95
CA VAL A 134 1.24 -24.38 -4.91
C VAL A 134 1.23 -24.93 -6.34
N ILE A 135 2.10 -25.90 -6.66
CA ILE A 135 2.09 -26.56 -7.97
C ILE A 135 0.75 -27.27 -8.22
N ALA A 136 0.21 -27.95 -7.20
CA ALA A 136 -1.09 -28.62 -7.29
C ALA A 136 -2.24 -27.62 -7.53
N VAL A 137 -2.21 -26.45 -6.89
CA VAL A 137 -3.25 -25.42 -7.04
C VAL A 137 -3.09 -24.61 -8.35
N LEU A 138 -1.85 -24.30 -8.75
CA LEU A 138 -1.52 -23.47 -9.91
C LEU A 138 -0.56 -24.24 -10.84
N PRO A 139 -1.03 -25.17 -11.67
CA PRO A 139 -0.17 -26.06 -12.44
C PRO A 139 0.67 -25.34 -13.51
N VAL A 140 0.13 -24.26 -14.09
CA VAL A 140 0.80 -23.48 -15.15
C VAL A 140 1.94 -22.65 -14.56
N PRO A 141 3.23 -22.93 -14.87
CA PRO A 141 4.37 -22.29 -14.20
C PRO A 141 4.41 -20.76 -14.35
N ARG A 142 4.03 -20.27 -15.54
CA ARG A 142 4.03 -18.84 -15.86
C ARG A 142 3.02 -18.07 -15.00
N ILE A 143 1.78 -18.57 -14.95
CA ILE A 143 0.72 -17.97 -14.15
C ILE A 143 1.03 -18.11 -12.66
N ARG A 144 1.60 -19.24 -12.24
CA ARG A 144 1.91 -19.52 -10.82
C ARG A 144 2.84 -18.47 -10.21
N HIS A 145 3.96 -18.18 -10.87
CA HIS A 145 4.91 -17.20 -10.34
C HIS A 145 4.31 -15.79 -10.32
N THR A 146 3.66 -15.37 -11.41
CA THR A 146 3.00 -14.06 -11.47
C THR A 146 1.92 -13.95 -10.40
N ALA A 147 0.98 -14.90 -10.32
CA ALA A 147 -0.10 -14.87 -9.33
C ALA A 147 0.43 -14.81 -7.90
N LEU A 148 1.46 -15.59 -7.55
CA LEU A 148 2.10 -15.52 -6.23
C LEU A 148 2.80 -14.19 -5.98
N TYR A 149 3.51 -13.66 -6.97
CA TYR A 149 4.16 -12.34 -6.85
C TYR A 149 3.12 -11.26 -6.55
N LEU A 150 1.99 -11.27 -7.26
CA LEU A 150 0.90 -10.32 -7.02
C LEU A 150 0.27 -10.48 -5.64
N LEU A 151 -0.03 -11.73 -5.26
CA LEU A 151 -0.62 -12.05 -3.97
C LEU A 151 0.27 -11.55 -2.81
N LEU A 152 1.59 -11.68 -2.95
CA LEU A 152 2.56 -11.30 -1.91
C LEU A 152 2.94 -9.82 -1.94
N CYS A 153 2.99 -9.19 -3.12
CA CYS A 153 3.50 -7.83 -3.27
C CYS A 153 2.41 -6.76 -3.02
N ILE A 154 1.18 -7.00 -3.47
CA ILE A 154 0.10 -5.99 -3.40
C ILE A 154 -0.18 -5.52 -1.96
N PRO A 155 -0.41 -6.40 -0.95
CA PRO A 155 -0.77 -5.91 0.38
C PRO A 155 0.34 -5.08 1.05
N PRO A 156 1.62 -5.50 1.05
CA PRO A 156 2.72 -4.65 1.51
C PRO A 156 2.89 -3.34 0.72
N THR A 157 2.68 -3.35 -0.60
CA THR A 157 2.70 -2.12 -1.40
C THR A 157 1.56 -1.18 -1.00
N ALA A 158 0.37 -1.71 -0.72
CA ALA A 158 -0.74 -0.91 -0.20
C ALA A 158 -0.41 -0.30 1.17
N PHE A 159 0.25 -1.05 2.07
CA PHE A 159 0.77 -0.53 3.33
C PHE A 159 1.77 0.63 3.10
N TRP A 160 2.71 0.47 2.17
CA TRP A 160 3.65 1.53 1.80
C TRP A 160 2.95 2.78 1.26
N PHE A 161 1.93 2.63 0.40
CA PHE A 161 1.14 3.76 -0.08
C PHE A 161 0.48 4.51 1.08
N GLY A 162 -0.16 3.80 2.01
CA GLY A 162 -0.75 4.41 3.20
C GLY A 162 0.30 5.16 4.05
N ARG A 163 1.48 4.56 4.28
CA ARG A 163 2.59 5.23 4.97
C ARG A 163 3.09 6.48 4.25
N SER A 164 3.16 6.43 2.92
CA SER A 164 3.63 7.55 2.10
C SER A 164 2.64 8.71 2.12
N ASP A 165 1.34 8.43 1.98
CA ASP A 165 0.29 9.45 2.08
C ASP A 165 0.31 10.14 3.46
N ALA A 166 0.47 9.35 4.53
CA ALA A 166 0.60 9.90 5.87
C ALA A 166 1.89 10.71 6.07
N HIS A 167 3.01 10.26 5.48
CA HIS A 167 4.28 10.98 5.52
C HIS A 167 4.18 12.35 4.85
N ILE A 168 3.53 12.43 3.68
CA ILE A 168 3.26 13.68 2.97
C ILE A 168 2.42 14.62 3.86
N ILE A 169 1.39 14.11 4.55
CA ILE A 169 0.58 14.94 5.45
C ILE A 169 1.39 15.46 6.65
N LYS A 170 2.31 14.65 7.19
CA LYS A 170 3.11 15.02 8.37
C LYS A 170 4.22 16.02 8.06
N HIS A 171 4.87 15.89 6.92
CA HIS A 171 6.11 16.62 6.62
C HIS A 171 5.98 17.63 5.49
N ASP A 172 5.08 17.39 4.53
CA ASP A 172 4.85 18.27 3.39
C ASP A 172 3.57 19.09 3.59
N GLN A 173 3.13 19.80 2.55
CA GLN A 173 1.88 20.54 2.60
C GLN A 173 0.68 19.59 2.45
N PRO A 174 -0.22 19.51 3.45
CA PRO A 174 -1.38 18.64 3.37
C PRO A 174 -2.31 19.01 2.20
N VAL A 175 -2.81 17.99 1.49
CA VAL A 175 -3.69 18.16 0.33
C VAL A 175 -5.02 18.83 0.71
N HIS A 176 -5.50 18.58 1.93
CA HIS A 176 -6.72 19.16 2.45
C HIS A 176 -6.43 19.87 3.77
N VAL A 177 -6.56 21.18 3.76
CA VAL A 177 -6.38 22.03 4.94
C VAL A 177 -7.74 22.46 5.45
N VAL A 178 -7.94 22.46 6.76
CA VAL A 178 -9.17 22.94 7.38
C VAL A 178 -9.10 24.44 7.62
N ASP A 179 -10.14 25.19 7.24
CA ASP A 179 -10.33 26.58 7.67
C ASP A 179 -10.86 26.57 9.11
N ILE A 180 -9.96 26.73 10.07
CA ILE A 180 -10.26 26.64 11.51
C ILE A 180 -11.24 27.74 11.92
N ALA A 181 -11.02 28.97 11.44
CA ALA A 181 -11.83 30.14 11.79
C ALA A 181 -13.27 29.98 11.32
N ARG A 182 -13.47 29.52 10.08
CA ARG A 182 -14.81 29.32 9.52
C ARG A 182 -15.49 28.07 10.07
N SER A 183 -14.71 27.03 10.38
CA SER A 183 -15.21 25.78 10.96
C SER A 183 -15.45 25.86 12.48
N LYS A 184 -15.06 26.97 13.13
CA LYS A 184 -15.18 27.21 14.57
C LYS A 184 -14.49 26.11 15.41
N LEU A 185 -13.32 25.67 14.95
CA LEU A 185 -12.54 24.65 15.65
C LEU A 185 -11.51 25.33 16.57
N GLU A 186 -11.20 24.72 17.71
CA GLU A 186 -10.27 25.27 18.71
C GLU A 186 -8.85 24.75 18.51
N PHE A 187 -8.37 24.71 17.25
CA PHE A 187 -7.02 24.26 16.93
C PHE A 187 -6.05 25.44 16.81
N LYS A 188 -4.77 25.20 17.08
CA LYS A 188 -3.70 26.17 16.87
C LYS A 188 -3.06 25.94 15.51
N GLU A 189 -3.00 26.98 14.69
CA GLU A 189 -2.28 26.93 13.42
C GLU A 189 -1.33 28.10 13.26
N THR A 190 -0.31 27.89 12.43
CA THR A 190 0.51 28.95 11.86
C THR A 190 0.41 28.88 10.34
N PRO A 191 0.78 29.95 9.59
CA PRO A 191 0.75 29.92 8.13
C PRO A 191 1.53 28.75 7.51
N GLU A 192 2.59 28.30 8.20
CA GLU A 192 3.47 27.18 7.82
C GLU A 192 2.95 25.81 8.29
N LYS A 193 2.28 25.75 9.45
CA LYS A 193 1.76 24.53 10.06
C LYS A 193 0.26 24.64 10.25
N ARG A 194 -0.47 24.24 9.21
CA ARG A 194 -1.93 24.25 9.18
C ARG A 194 -2.51 22.91 9.61
N VAL A 195 -3.77 22.91 10.03
CA VAL A 195 -4.48 21.69 10.40
C VAL A 195 -4.88 20.91 9.16
N ALA A 196 -4.39 19.68 9.04
CA ALA A 196 -4.68 18.79 7.93
C ALA A 196 -5.96 17.98 8.20
N PHE A 197 -6.83 17.85 7.20
CA PHE A 197 -7.92 16.90 7.24
C PHE A 197 -7.42 15.51 6.83
N LEU A 198 -7.46 14.54 7.74
CA LEU A 198 -6.99 13.17 7.49
C LEU A 198 -8.03 12.34 6.74
N GLY A 199 -9.31 12.58 6.99
CA GLY A 199 -10.40 11.83 6.39
C GLY A 199 -11.56 11.59 7.36
N ARG A 200 -12.57 10.90 6.84
CA ARG A 200 -13.76 10.50 7.60
C ARG A 200 -13.79 8.99 7.77
N VAL A 201 -14.02 8.53 8.99
CA VAL A 201 -14.19 7.11 9.32
C VAL A 201 -15.42 6.97 10.21
N GLY A 202 -16.43 6.23 9.75
CA GLY A 202 -17.74 6.20 10.38
C GLY A 202 -18.34 7.61 10.49
N ASP A 203 -18.70 7.98 11.72
CA ASP A 203 -19.27 9.30 12.07
C ASP A 203 -18.21 10.33 12.50
N TYR A 204 -16.93 9.99 12.42
CA TYR A 204 -15.83 10.83 12.92
C TYR A 204 -15.03 11.44 11.77
N ASN A 205 -14.77 12.73 11.90
CA ASN A 205 -13.82 13.46 11.06
C ASN A 205 -12.51 13.58 11.83
N PHE A 206 -11.40 13.20 11.22
CA PHE A 206 -10.08 13.23 11.83
C PHE A 206 -9.24 14.38 11.28
N PHE A 207 -8.54 15.06 12.18
CA PHE A 207 -7.73 16.24 11.91
C PHE A 207 -6.35 16.06 12.53
N TYR A 208 -5.31 16.41 11.78
CA TYR A 208 -3.93 16.40 12.27
C TYR A 208 -3.44 17.83 12.48
N GLU A 209 -3.06 18.15 13.70
CA GLU A 209 -2.49 19.43 14.09
C GLU A 209 -0.95 19.33 14.07
N SER A 210 -0.32 19.73 12.97
CA SER A 210 1.13 19.59 12.76
C SER A 210 1.99 20.41 13.74
N LEU A 211 1.40 21.38 14.44
CA LEU A 211 2.10 22.17 15.46
C LEU A 211 2.34 21.37 16.74
N THR A 212 1.34 20.58 17.16
CA THR A 212 1.36 19.82 18.41
C THR A 212 1.61 18.33 18.19
N ASP A 213 1.65 17.88 16.93
CA ASP A 213 1.68 16.46 16.53
C ASP A 213 0.52 15.66 17.15
N THR A 214 -0.64 16.31 17.30
CA THR A 214 -1.85 15.68 17.83
C THR A 214 -2.83 15.37 16.72
N VAL A 215 -3.58 14.27 16.89
CA VAL A 215 -4.77 14.01 16.10
C VAL A 215 -6.00 14.27 16.94
N ALA A 216 -6.85 15.14 16.44
CA ALA A 216 -8.16 15.37 16.99
C ALA A 216 -9.22 14.71 16.10
N PHE A 217 -10.35 14.34 16.70
CA PHE A 217 -11.51 13.88 15.96
C PHE A 217 -12.76 14.58 16.45
N ALA A 218 -13.66 14.91 15.53
CA ALA A 218 -14.95 15.51 15.83
C ALA A 218 -16.07 14.64 15.27
N LYS A 219 -17.15 14.48 16.04
CA LYS A 219 -18.30 13.71 15.62
C LYS A 219 -19.15 14.56 14.67
N GLN A 220 -19.59 13.98 13.56
CA GLN A 220 -20.37 14.70 12.54
C GLN A 220 -21.73 15.19 13.07
N SER A 221 -22.28 14.49 14.06
CA SER A 221 -23.56 14.87 14.71
C SER A 221 -23.51 16.23 15.42
N ASP A 222 -22.32 16.75 15.70
CA ASP A 222 -22.16 17.98 16.48
C ASP A 222 -22.46 19.24 15.66
N GLY A 223 -22.82 19.08 14.38
CA GLY A 223 -23.42 20.13 13.54
C GLY A 223 -22.45 21.20 13.04
N SER A 224 -21.16 21.08 13.35
CA SER A 224 -20.15 21.98 12.81
C SER A 224 -19.96 21.73 11.31
N THR A 225 -20.20 22.78 10.51
CA THR A 225 -19.88 22.72 9.08
C THR A 225 -18.37 22.83 8.92
N LEU A 226 -17.76 21.82 8.32
CA LEU A 226 -16.33 21.80 8.02
C LEU A 226 -16.08 22.51 6.69
N TYR A 227 -15.18 23.49 6.73
CA TYR A 227 -14.72 24.21 5.55
C TYR A 227 -13.30 23.77 5.23
N LEU A 228 -13.11 23.20 4.05
CA LEU A 228 -11.80 22.80 3.55
C LEU A 228 -11.28 23.89 2.62
N LEU A 229 -10.06 24.36 2.88
CA LEU A 229 -9.31 25.14 1.94
C LEU A 229 -8.75 24.19 0.88
N HIS A 230 -9.19 24.35 -0.37
CA HIS A 230 -8.46 23.75 -1.46
C HIS A 230 -7.12 24.49 -1.58
N PRO A 231 -5.97 23.80 -1.50
CA PRO A 231 -4.70 24.44 -1.77
C PRO A 231 -4.81 25.07 -3.17
N HIS A 232 -4.60 26.38 -3.23
CA HIS A 232 -4.60 27.12 -4.48
C HIS A 232 -3.58 26.42 -5.38
N ARG A 233 -4.06 25.81 -6.45
CA ARG A 233 -3.29 24.90 -7.30
C ARG A 233 -2.36 25.73 -8.19
N ASP A 234 -1.36 26.40 -7.61
CA ASP A 234 -0.25 26.98 -8.37
C ASP A 234 0.77 25.90 -8.70
N TRP A 235 0.33 24.88 -9.44
CA TRP A 235 1.19 23.82 -9.99
C TRP A 235 2.25 24.36 -10.95
N ARG A 236 2.15 25.65 -11.34
CA ARG A 236 3.11 26.34 -12.20
C ARG A 236 4.39 26.78 -11.48
N ALA A 237 4.40 26.89 -10.14
CA ALA A 237 5.56 27.36 -9.39
C ALA A 237 6.53 26.24 -8.97
N ALA A 238 6.09 24.97 -8.96
CA ALA A 238 6.91 23.85 -8.50
C ALA A 238 7.87 23.28 -9.57
N TRP A 239 7.86 23.83 -10.79
CA TRP A 239 8.69 23.39 -11.92
C TRP A 239 9.49 24.53 -12.59
N MET A 240 9.56 25.69 -11.94
CA MET A 240 10.49 26.78 -12.29
C MET A 240 11.63 26.82 -11.27
#